data_AF-A0A426Q215-F1
#
_entry.id   AF-A0A426Q215-F1
#
_cell.length_a   1.000
_cell.length_b   1.000
_cell.length_c   1.000
_cell.angle_alpha   90.00
_cell.angle_beta   90.00
_cell.angle_gamma   90.00
#
_symmetry.space_group_name_H-M   'P 1'
#
loop_
_entity.id
_entity.type
_entity.pdbx_description
1 polymer ?
#
loop_
_entity_poly.entity_id
_entity_poly.type
_entity_poly.pdbx_seq_one_letter_code
_entity_poly.pdbx_strand_id
1 'polypeptide(L)'
;MSCQATPVTPGKPGRPPAPPARSCSSAPPSLHLPGVAKLFARFGPILCKNLCHVEGIPGPPPENPRMSRQATPVTPGKPRMSRHAGPARAPGHARAHAIGRIAAGTAGQVYAGAMSTLIDRYLARTGHPVPAGDRSGRTAGQIVADLDRLLAAHADTIPFEDLDSASATPFSVDEDAVVAKLVDARRGGYCHEHAALIRAVLRDMGLTVRPVLARVYARDGLTEVQAFGHQATIVTLPSDATAAPTTDPATPAAPRDPAEVLVDPGFGGGTPTVAVPLDGTVRDSPQGPFRVVPAADAIDPALVRGLDLMLQHRAFGAAEFANVYAFSRTAVWEPVDLDMSHWLTSARPGTFFTGNIVIARHRPDGGRVTVFQDTVHRVAPGVPGPDGSPGTAGEERRERVGSPEELAGVLREEFGLGVDAALVRAAWEHSGAGRPLPRPRYPAATAAPPRAAQRGSTPGRGGRRTDPAARYPAPRYPSSALNTSELLGCV
;
A
#
# COMPACT_ATOMS: atom_id res chain seq x y z
N MET A 1 -34.15 4.21 -16.13
CA MET A 1 -34.57 5.62 -16.18
C MET A 1 -33.71 6.29 -17.24
N SER A 2 -34.29 7.07 -18.14
CA SER A 2 -33.53 7.82 -19.16
C SER A 2 -33.86 9.31 -19.00
N CYS A 3 -32.85 10.18 -18.89
CA CYS A 3 -33.06 11.64 -18.90
C CYS A 3 -33.31 12.02 -20.37
N GLN A 4 -34.55 12.37 -20.74
CA GLN A 4 -34.86 12.88 -22.08
C GLN A 4 -34.92 14.40 -22.06
N ALA A 5 -34.30 15.03 -23.06
CA ALA A 5 -34.44 16.46 -23.31
C ALA A 5 -35.71 16.71 -24.13
N THR A 6 -36.57 17.63 -23.68
CA THR A 6 -37.69 18.11 -24.50
C THR A 6 -37.16 19.13 -25.53
N PRO A 7 -37.62 19.10 -26.79
CA PRO A 7 -37.18 20.05 -27.80
C PRO A 7 -37.64 21.47 -27.48
N VAL A 8 -36.76 22.44 -27.73
CA VAL A 8 -36.98 23.86 -27.50
C VAL A 8 -38.04 24.39 -28.48
N THR A 9 -39.10 25.01 -27.96
CA THR A 9 -40.03 25.79 -28.79
C THR A 9 -39.39 27.14 -29.15
N PRO A 10 -39.50 27.62 -30.40
CA PRO A 10 -38.95 28.92 -30.78
C PRO A 10 -39.66 30.05 -30.02
N GLY A 11 -38.90 30.82 -29.23
CA GLY A 11 -39.40 32.03 -28.58
C GLY A 11 -39.54 33.21 -29.54
N LYS A 12 -40.46 34.14 -29.25
CA LYS A 12 -40.61 35.41 -29.98
C LYS A 12 -39.30 36.24 -29.95
N PRO A 13 -39.03 37.09 -30.96
CA PRO A 13 -37.79 37.86 -31.07
C PRO A 13 -37.59 38.77 -29.83
N GLY A 14 -36.38 38.74 -29.25
CA GLY A 14 -35.97 39.69 -28.20
C GLY A 14 -35.88 39.14 -26.76
N ARG A 15 -36.05 37.83 -26.54
CA ARG A 15 -35.78 37.19 -25.22
C ARG A 15 -34.87 35.96 -25.41
N PRO A 16 -33.86 35.75 -24.54
CA PRO A 16 -33.08 34.51 -24.58
C PRO A 16 -33.98 33.29 -24.33
N PRO A 17 -33.74 32.15 -24.98
CA PRO A 17 -34.54 30.94 -24.79
C PRO A 17 -34.43 30.45 -23.33
N ALA A 18 -35.54 30.00 -22.75
CA ALA A 18 -35.51 29.34 -21.46
C ALA A 18 -34.75 28.00 -21.56
N PRO A 19 -33.96 27.61 -20.56
CA PRO A 19 -33.25 26.33 -20.59
C PRO A 19 -34.23 25.16 -20.62
N PRO A 20 -33.87 24.02 -21.24
CA PRO A 20 -34.76 22.87 -21.36
C PRO A 20 -35.14 22.32 -19.98
N ALA A 21 -36.44 22.14 -19.74
CA ALA A 21 -36.94 21.47 -18.56
C ALA A 21 -36.71 19.95 -18.69
N ARG A 22 -36.03 19.35 -17.71
CA ARG A 22 -35.79 17.90 -17.67
C ARG A 22 -36.96 17.22 -16.96
N SER A 23 -37.57 16.22 -17.59
CA SER A 23 -38.64 15.39 -16.98
C SER A 23 -38.26 13.92 -17.01
N CYS A 24 -38.43 13.21 -15.88
CA CYS A 24 -38.19 11.76 -15.80
C CYS A 24 -39.45 11.00 -16.27
N SER A 25 -39.33 10.03 -17.19
CA SER A 25 -40.44 9.15 -17.58
C SER A 25 -40.77 8.14 -16.47
N SER A 26 -42.05 7.81 -16.27
CA SER A 26 -42.51 6.81 -15.29
C SER A 26 -42.01 5.39 -15.61
N ALA A 27 -41.99 4.53 -14.58
CA ALA A 27 -41.54 3.14 -14.66
C ALA A 27 -42.31 2.31 -15.70
N PRO A 28 -41.68 1.31 -16.35
CA PRO A 28 -42.36 0.43 -17.29
C PRO A 28 -43.44 -0.44 -16.60
N PRO A 29 -44.53 -0.80 -17.29
CA PRO A 29 -45.70 -1.45 -16.69
C PRO A 29 -45.50 -2.91 -16.24
N SER A 30 -44.29 -3.48 -16.31
CA SER A 30 -44.02 -4.90 -16.05
C SER A 30 -43.50 -5.24 -14.64
N LEU A 31 -43.63 -4.35 -13.65
CA LEU A 31 -43.21 -4.61 -12.26
C LEU A 31 -44.42 -4.78 -11.31
N HIS A 32 -45.10 -5.92 -11.38
CA HIS A 32 -46.11 -6.32 -10.40
C HIS A 32 -45.49 -7.17 -9.27
N LEU A 33 -44.82 -6.51 -8.32
CA LEU A 33 -44.48 -7.07 -7.01
C LEU A 33 -44.90 -6.05 -5.93
N PRO A 34 -45.86 -6.39 -5.04
CA PRO A 34 -46.33 -5.47 -4.01
C PRO A 34 -45.23 -5.24 -2.95
N GLY A 35 -44.46 -4.17 -3.13
CA GLY A 35 -43.34 -3.77 -2.26
C GLY A 35 -42.35 -2.86 -2.99
N VAL A 36 -42.06 -3.18 -4.25
CA VAL A 36 -41.10 -2.44 -5.10
C VAL A 36 -41.66 -1.07 -5.51
N ALA A 37 -42.98 -0.96 -5.75
CA ALA A 37 -43.64 0.29 -6.11
C ALA A 37 -43.58 1.36 -4.98
N LYS A 38 -43.67 0.94 -3.71
CA LYS A 38 -43.56 1.85 -2.54
C LYS A 38 -42.12 2.36 -2.36
N LEU A 39 -41.12 1.54 -2.67
CA LEU A 39 -39.71 1.93 -2.63
C LEU A 39 -39.39 2.92 -3.78
N PHE A 40 -39.91 2.67 -4.98
CA PHE A 40 -39.77 3.57 -6.13
C PHE A 40 -40.42 4.94 -5.92
N ALA A 41 -41.62 4.98 -5.34
CA ALA A 41 -42.30 6.25 -5.03
C ALA A 41 -41.53 7.09 -4.02
N ARG A 42 -40.77 6.45 -3.10
CA ARG A 42 -40.06 7.12 -2.01
C ARG A 42 -38.64 7.56 -2.37
N PHE A 43 -37.94 6.84 -3.27
CA PHE A 43 -36.54 7.10 -3.60
C PHE A 43 -36.27 7.43 -5.07
N GLY A 44 -37.24 7.18 -5.98
CA GLY A 44 -37.11 7.47 -7.40
C GLY A 44 -36.75 8.93 -7.74
N PRO A 45 -37.34 9.94 -7.07
CA PRO A 45 -36.99 11.35 -7.30
C PRO A 45 -35.56 11.72 -6.89
N ILE A 46 -35.00 11.02 -5.89
CA ILE A 46 -33.64 11.28 -5.36
C ILE A 46 -32.60 10.67 -6.29
N LEU A 47 -32.82 9.44 -6.78
CA LEU A 47 -31.95 8.82 -7.79
C LEU A 47 -31.96 9.59 -9.11
N CYS A 48 -33.11 10.09 -9.58
CA CYS A 48 -33.18 10.82 -10.85
C CYS A 48 -32.41 12.16 -10.81
N LYS A 49 -32.40 12.85 -9.65
CA LYS A 49 -31.62 14.09 -9.45
C LYS A 49 -30.10 13.84 -9.51
N ASN A 50 -29.62 12.76 -8.91
CA ASN A 50 -28.19 12.45 -8.89
C ASN A 50 -27.69 11.98 -10.27
N LEU A 51 -28.47 11.17 -10.99
CA LEU A 51 -28.10 10.73 -12.34
C LEU A 51 -28.01 11.87 -13.36
N CYS A 52 -28.96 12.81 -13.37
CA CYS A 52 -28.90 13.91 -14.33
C CYS A 52 -27.85 15.00 -13.94
N HIS A 53 -27.19 14.93 -12.77
CA HIS A 53 -26.14 15.88 -12.35
C HIS A 53 -24.71 15.43 -12.71
N VAL A 54 -24.49 14.13 -12.98
CA VAL A 54 -23.16 13.53 -13.18
C VAL A 54 -22.70 13.61 -14.65
N GLU A 55 -23.59 13.81 -15.62
CA GLU A 55 -23.22 14.04 -17.02
C GLU A 55 -22.98 15.54 -17.30
N GLY A 56 -21.77 16.02 -16.97
CA GLY A 56 -21.30 17.37 -17.26
C GLY A 56 -20.29 17.42 -18.42
N ILE A 57 -20.66 18.08 -19.52
CA ILE A 57 -19.73 18.50 -20.60
C ILE A 57 -19.29 19.95 -20.30
N PRO A 58 -17.98 20.31 -20.38
CA PRO A 58 -17.50 21.62 -19.96
C PRO A 58 -17.91 22.74 -20.94
N GLY A 59 -18.42 23.85 -20.40
CA GLY A 59 -18.63 25.11 -21.12
C GLY A 59 -17.43 26.07 -20.97
N PRO A 60 -17.27 27.06 -21.87
CA PRO A 60 -16.10 27.95 -21.90
C PRO A 60 -16.08 28.95 -20.73
N PRO A 61 -14.91 29.52 -20.37
CA PRO A 61 -14.76 30.37 -19.20
C PRO A 61 -15.45 31.73 -19.36
N PRO A 62 -15.92 32.35 -18.25
CA PRO A 62 -16.63 33.63 -18.32
C PRO A 62 -15.69 34.82 -18.51
N GLU A 63 -16.07 35.74 -19.39
CA GLU A 63 -15.46 37.05 -19.57
C GLU A 63 -15.80 38.01 -18.40
N ASN A 64 -14.80 38.79 -17.99
CA ASN A 64 -14.85 39.80 -16.93
C ASN A 64 -15.50 41.11 -17.42
N PRO A 65 -16.47 41.71 -16.70
CA PRO A 65 -16.74 43.13 -16.80
C PRO A 65 -16.19 43.88 -15.57
N ARG A 66 -15.26 44.79 -15.85
CA ARG A 66 -14.85 45.89 -14.96
C ARG A 66 -16.08 46.73 -14.57
N MET A 67 -16.25 47.07 -13.30
CA MET A 67 -16.62 48.43 -12.90
C MET A 67 -16.40 48.69 -11.40
N SER A 68 -15.96 49.92 -11.14
CA SER A 68 -15.61 50.52 -9.86
C SER A 68 -16.80 50.68 -8.90
N ARG A 69 -16.52 50.76 -7.60
CA ARG A 69 -17.18 51.73 -6.70
C ARG A 69 -16.40 51.93 -5.40
N GLN A 70 -16.51 53.17 -4.94
CA GLN A 70 -15.76 53.85 -3.89
C GLN A 70 -16.11 53.37 -2.48
N ALA A 71 -15.16 53.56 -1.56
CA ALA A 71 -15.28 53.30 -0.14
C ALA A 71 -15.77 54.54 0.64
N THR A 72 -16.56 54.31 1.69
CA THR A 72 -16.81 55.26 2.79
C THR A 72 -16.66 54.53 4.13
N PRO A 73 -15.93 55.08 5.12
CA PRO A 73 -15.67 54.39 6.39
C PRO A 73 -16.72 54.69 7.46
N VAL A 74 -17.00 53.71 8.33
CA VAL A 74 -17.83 53.84 9.54
C VAL A 74 -16.98 53.52 10.78
N THR A 75 -17.05 54.40 11.77
CA THR A 75 -16.37 54.37 13.08
C THR A 75 -17.04 53.42 14.09
N PRO A 76 -16.29 52.78 15.03
CA PRO A 76 -16.89 51.93 16.06
C PRO A 76 -17.06 52.64 17.43
N GLY A 77 -18.24 52.49 18.03
CA GLY A 77 -18.56 52.90 19.42
C GLY A 77 -18.34 51.78 20.45
N LYS A 78 -18.02 52.19 21.70
CA LYS A 78 -17.67 51.36 22.86
C LYS A 78 -18.87 50.66 23.56
N PRO A 79 -18.63 49.61 24.38
CA PRO A 79 -19.66 48.70 24.90
C PRO A 79 -20.21 49.09 26.29
N ARG A 80 -21.40 48.58 26.63
CA ARG A 80 -22.02 48.71 27.96
C ARG A 80 -22.30 47.32 28.57
N MET A 81 -21.84 47.13 29.80
CA MET A 81 -22.04 45.93 30.62
C MET A 81 -23.41 45.94 31.33
N SER A 82 -23.95 44.75 31.63
CA SER A 82 -24.68 44.50 32.88
C SER A 82 -24.69 43.01 33.26
N ARG A 83 -24.57 42.77 34.56
CA ARG A 83 -24.47 41.49 35.29
C ARG A 83 -25.86 40.93 35.63
N HIS A 84 -25.98 39.61 35.87
CA HIS A 84 -26.51 39.00 37.12
C HIS A 84 -26.49 37.45 37.09
N ALA A 85 -26.29 36.87 38.29
CA ALA A 85 -26.13 35.43 38.61
C ALA A 85 -27.47 34.81 39.11
N GLY A 86 -27.86 33.59 38.72
CA GLY A 86 -27.62 32.27 39.39
C GLY A 86 -28.99 31.55 39.62
N PRO A 87 -29.12 30.28 40.11
CA PRO A 87 -28.26 29.09 40.07
C PRO A 87 -28.95 27.75 39.62
N ALA A 88 -28.11 26.75 39.32
CA ALA A 88 -28.24 25.27 39.45
C ALA A 88 -29.38 24.43 38.78
N ARG A 89 -28.99 23.51 37.87
CA ARG A 89 -29.26 22.04 37.91
C ARG A 89 -28.60 21.31 36.71
N ALA A 90 -27.97 20.17 36.96
CA ALA A 90 -27.61 19.13 35.97
C ALA A 90 -28.61 17.94 36.14
N PRO A 91 -28.68 16.90 35.27
CA PRO A 91 -27.78 16.52 34.17
C PRO A 91 -28.47 16.11 32.85
N GLY A 92 -27.72 15.93 31.77
CA GLY A 92 -28.24 15.30 30.54
C GLY A 92 -27.29 15.40 29.34
N HIS A 93 -26.89 14.24 28.82
CA HIS A 93 -25.98 14.03 27.70
C HIS A 93 -26.43 14.74 26.41
N ALA A 94 -25.52 15.54 25.81
CA ALA A 94 -25.29 15.71 24.36
C ALA A 94 -24.41 16.96 24.11
N ARG A 95 -23.23 16.79 23.51
CA ARG A 95 -22.48 17.85 22.81
C ARG A 95 -22.00 17.19 21.51
N ALA A 96 -22.54 17.43 20.32
CA ALA A 96 -22.80 18.68 19.61
C ALA A 96 -21.55 19.57 19.56
N HIS A 97 -20.76 19.38 18.51
CA HIS A 97 -19.63 20.23 18.13
C HIS A 97 -20.14 21.65 17.86
N ALA A 98 -19.83 22.57 18.78
CA ALA A 98 -20.02 24.00 18.56
C ALA A 98 -18.80 24.56 17.83
N ILE A 99 -19.00 24.99 16.58
CA ILE A 99 -18.04 25.78 15.81
C ILE A 99 -17.97 27.17 16.44
N GLY A 100 -16.88 27.44 17.17
CA GLY A 100 -16.56 28.76 17.67
C GLY A 100 -16.15 29.69 16.53
N ARG A 101 -16.93 30.76 16.31
CA ARG A 101 -16.53 31.90 15.47
C ARG A 101 -15.34 32.62 16.13
N ILE A 102 -14.17 32.53 15.52
CA ILE A 102 -13.02 33.38 15.85
C ILE A 102 -13.17 34.69 15.08
N ALA A 103 -13.05 35.79 15.81
CA ALA A 103 -13.15 37.15 15.31
C ALA A 103 -12.04 37.47 14.29
N ALA A 104 -12.42 38.15 13.22
CA ALA A 104 -11.51 38.72 12.23
C ALA A 104 -10.65 39.82 12.88
N GLY A 105 -9.33 39.61 12.92
CA GLY A 105 -8.36 40.60 13.37
C GLY A 105 -7.01 40.35 12.70
N THR A 106 -6.55 41.34 11.93
CA THR A 106 -5.23 41.43 11.27
C THR A 106 -4.92 40.36 10.22
N ALA A 107 -5.78 40.29 9.21
CA ALA A 107 -5.46 39.74 7.89
C ALA A 107 -4.50 40.69 7.16
N GLY A 108 -3.29 40.25 6.83
CA GLY A 108 -2.43 41.03 5.94
C GLY A 108 -1.00 40.55 5.76
N GLN A 109 -0.35 39.95 6.76
CA GLN A 109 1.11 39.77 6.67
C GLN A 109 1.73 38.56 7.37
N VAL A 110 0.96 37.56 7.83
CA VAL A 110 1.53 36.34 8.48
C VAL A 110 0.94 35.00 7.96
N TYR A 111 0.15 34.99 6.89
CA TYR A 111 -0.36 33.74 6.28
C TYR A 111 0.39 33.34 4.99
N ALA A 112 1.72 33.43 5.02
CA ALA A 112 2.60 32.80 4.04
C ALA A 112 3.32 31.56 4.62
N GLY A 113 2.74 30.94 5.66
CA GLY A 113 3.12 29.59 6.07
C GLY A 113 2.45 28.60 5.14
N ALA A 114 3.19 28.11 4.14
CA ALA A 114 2.72 27.04 3.27
C ALA A 114 2.18 25.88 4.12
N MET A 115 1.00 25.36 3.79
CA MET A 115 0.60 24.05 4.29
C MET A 115 1.70 23.07 3.86
N SER A 116 2.35 22.42 4.84
CA SER A 116 3.40 21.45 4.58
C SER A 116 2.85 20.35 3.67
N THR A 117 3.48 20.15 2.51
CA THR A 117 3.08 19.10 1.57
C THR A 117 3.31 17.70 2.19
N LEU A 118 2.75 16.65 1.59
CA LEU A 118 3.00 15.29 2.08
C LEU A 118 4.50 14.98 2.05
N ILE A 119 5.18 15.33 0.95
CA ILE A 119 6.61 15.13 0.83
C ILE A 119 7.39 15.90 1.90
N ASP A 120 7.01 17.13 2.28
CA ASP A 120 7.70 17.87 3.34
C ASP A 120 7.60 17.15 4.69
N ARG A 121 6.40 16.67 5.05
CA ARG A 121 6.20 15.89 6.29
C ARG A 121 6.96 14.57 6.25
N TYR A 122 6.96 13.89 5.11
CA TYR A 122 7.70 12.64 4.91
C TYR A 122 9.22 12.84 5.00
N LEU A 123 9.77 13.90 4.39
CA LEU A 123 11.19 14.23 4.49
C LEU A 123 11.58 14.60 5.93
N ALA A 124 10.71 15.31 6.65
CA ALA A 124 10.92 15.56 8.08
C ALA A 124 10.88 14.26 8.92
N ARG A 125 10.01 13.30 8.57
CA ARG A 125 9.90 11.99 9.24
C ARG A 125 11.13 11.11 9.01
N THR A 126 11.69 11.15 7.81
CA THR A 126 12.85 10.33 7.40
C THR A 126 14.20 11.03 7.59
N GLY A 127 14.19 12.34 7.90
CA GLY A 127 15.40 13.13 8.15
C GLY A 127 16.24 13.39 6.90
N HIS A 128 15.67 13.26 5.70
CA HIS A 128 16.44 13.14 4.46
C HIS A 128 16.60 14.46 3.66
N PRO A 129 17.78 14.73 3.06
CA PRO A 129 18.08 15.94 2.30
C PRO A 129 17.78 15.82 0.78
N VAL A 130 16.61 15.30 0.37
CA VAL A 130 16.21 15.58 -1.03
C VAL A 130 15.99 17.10 -1.12
N PRO A 131 16.66 17.84 -2.03
CA PRO A 131 16.57 19.30 -2.04
C PRO A 131 15.12 19.76 -2.06
N ALA A 132 14.76 20.63 -1.11
CA ALA A 132 13.48 21.32 -1.11
C ALA A 132 13.45 22.30 -2.30
N GLY A 133 12.38 22.30 -3.09
CA GLY A 133 12.22 23.17 -4.25
C GLY A 133 11.52 22.53 -5.44
N ASP A 134 11.45 23.27 -6.55
CA ASP A 134 10.88 22.78 -7.81
C ASP A 134 11.64 21.53 -8.31
N ARG A 135 10.87 20.48 -8.63
CA ARG A 135 11.37 19.20 -9.13
C ARG A 135 11.06 19.00 -10.61
N SER A 136 10.48 19.99 -11.27
CA SER A 136 10.22 19.98 -12.70
C SER A 136 11.54 19.88 -13.50
N GLY A 137 11.50 19.19 -14.63
CA GLY A 137 12.65 19.09 -15.54
C GLY A 137 13.82 18.22 -15.07
N ARG A 138 13.68 17.43 -13.99
CA ARG A 138 14.70 16.46 -13.58
C ARG A 138 14.90 15.37 -14.64
N THR A 139 16.15 15.00 -14.88
CA THR A 139 16.49 13.88 -15.77
C THR A 139 16.16 12.53 -15.14
N ALA A 140 16.10 11.46 -15.93
CA ALA A 140 15.89 10.11 -15.41
C ALA A 140 16.93 9.73 -14.35
N GLY A 141 18.21 10.04 -14.60
CA GLY A 141 19.30 9.78 -13.65
C GLY A 141 19.18 10.57 -12.33
N GLN A 142 18.73 11.82 -12.37
CA GLN A 142 18.50 12.61 -11.16
C GLN A 142 17.31 12.07 -10.35
N ILE A 143 16.27 11.58 -11.01
CA ILE A 143 15.13 10.95 -10.34
C ILE A 143 15.57 9.65 -9.66
N VAL A 144 16.33 8.79 -10.33
CA VAL A 144 16.86 7.56 -9.73
C VAL A 144 17.71 7.87 -8.49
N ALA A 145 18.59 8.88 -8.57
CA ALA A 145 19.41 9.28 -7.43
C ALA A 145 18.60 9.88 -6.26
N ASP A 146 17.44 10.49 -6.52
CA ASP A 146 16.49 10.89 -5.47
C ASP A 146 15.78 9.67 -4.87
N LEU A 147 15.35 8.71 -5.70
CA LEU A 147 14.67 7.48 -5.25
C LEU A 147 15.56 6.65 -4.35
N ASP A 148 16.83 6.45 -4.71
CA ASP A 148 17.81 5.72 -3.87
C ASP A 148 17.93 6.38 -2.48
N ARG A 149 18.05 7.72 -2.48
CA ARG A 149 18.12 8.52 -1.27
C ARG A 149 16.86 8.39 -0.41
N LEU A 150 15.68 8.43 -1.02
CA LEU A 150 14.40 8.24 -0.33
C LEU A 150 14.24 6.83 0.24
N LEU A 151 14.63 5.80 -0.51
CA LEU A 151 14.52 4.40 -0.12
C LEU A 151 15.44 4.05 1.04
N ALA A 152 16.70 4.47 0.98
CA ALA A 152 17.64 4.32 2.09
C ALA A 152 17.10 4.99 3.38
N ALA A 153 16.66 6.25 3.27
CA ALA A 153 16.07 6.96 4.41
C ALA A 153 14.82 6.27 4.96
N HIS A 154 13.97 5.76 4.08
CA HIS A 154 12.74 5.07 4.47
C HIS A 154 13.08 3.83 5.28
N ALA A 155 13.93 2.96 4.74
CA ALA A 155 14.33 1.70 5.35
C ALA A 155 15.03 1.89 6.72
N ASP A 156 15.78 2.99 6.86
CA ASP A 156 16.48 3.33 8.10
C ASP A 156 15.56 3.91 9.18
N THR A 157 14.39 4.45 8.84
CA THR A 157 13.60 5.28 9.77
C THR A 157 12.16 4.85 9.99
N ILE A 158 11.51 4.23 9.00
CA ILE A 158 10.14 3.72 9.08
C ILE A 158 10.25 2.19 9.10
N PRO A 159 10.09 1.56 10.28
CA PRO A 159 10.24 0.12 10.38
C PRO A 159 9.06 -0.59 9.72
N PHE A 160 9.33 -1.78 9.20
CA PHE A 160 8.29 -2.75 8.93
C PHE A 160 7.75 -3.29 10.26
N GLU A 161 6.44 -3.40 10.40
CA GLU A 161 5.78 -4.07 11.52
C GLU A 161 4.37 -4.54 11.15
N ASP A 162 3.98 -5.70 11.65
CA ASP A 162 2.66 -6.30 11.43
C ASP A 162 1.78 -6.31 12.69
N LEU A 163 2.03 -5.48 13.71
CA LEU A 163 1.37 -5.60 15.01
C LEU A 163 -0.15 -5.49 14.94
N ASP A 164 -0.69 -4.67 14.04
CA ASP A 164 -2.14 -4.56 13.85
C ASP A 164 -2.71 -5.86 13.28
N SER A 165 -2.04 -6.49 12.30
CA SER A 165 -2.39 -7.80 11.75
C SER A 165 -2.22 -8.92 12.79
N ALA A 166 -1.08 -8.95 13.47
CA ALA A 166 -0.73 -9.93 14.48
C ALA A 166 -1.65 -9.88 15.70
N SER A 167 -2.27 -8.73 16.00
CA SER A 167 -3.28 -8.56 17.05
C SER A 167 -4.72 -8.75 16.56
N ALA A 168 -4.92 -9.08 15.28
CA ALA A 168 -6.21 -9.12 14.61
C ALA A 168 -7.01 -7.80 14.73
N THR A 169 -6.30 -6.68 14.83
CA THR A 169 -6.86 -5.33 14.82
C THR A 169 -7.10 -4.90 13.38
N PRO A 170 -8.35 -4.59 12.95
CA PRO A 170 -8.57 -4.06 11.61
C PRO A 170 -7.88 -2.71 11.42
N PHE A 171 -7.25 -2.51 10.27
CA PHE A 171 -6.58 -1.27 9.91
C PHE A 171 -6.78 -0.98 8.42
N SER A 172 -6.62 0.29 8.04
CA SER A 172 -6.81 0.75 6.66
C SER A 172 -5.46 0.97 5.97
N VAL A 173 -5.43 0.67 4.67
CA VAL A 173 -4.33 1.00 3.75
C VAL A 173 -4.65 2.22 2.88
N ASP A 174 -5.73 2.94 3.21
CA ASP A 174 -6.05 4.23 2.59
C ASP A 174 -4.95 5.25 2.87
N GLU A 175 -4.69 6.11 1.90
CA GLU A 175 -3.59 7.08 1.95
C GLU A 175 -3.60 7.93 3.22
N ASP A 176 -4.74 8.53 3.60
CA ASP A 176 -4.85 9.38 4.79
C ASP A 176 -4.55 8.60 6.09
N ALA A 177 -5.03 7.36 6.18
CA ALA A 177 -4.81 6.51 7.35
C ALA A 177 -3.34 6.10 7.47
N VAL A 178 -2.73 5.73 6.33
CA VAL A 178 -1.32 5.35 6.24
C VAL A 178 -0.41 6.53 6.61
N VAL A 179 -0.69 7.73 6.09
CA VAL A 179 0.08 8.94 6.43
C VAL A 179 -0.06 9.27 7.91
N ALA A 180 -1.28 9.24 8.45
CA ALA A 180 -1.51 9.49 9.87
C ALA A 180 -0.73 8.50 10.76
N LYS A 181 -0.63 7.23 10.36
CA LYS A 181 0.06 6.19 11.12
C LYS A 181 1.59 6.28 10.97
N LEU A 182 2.12 6.17 9.75
CA LEU A 182 3.56 6.01 9.48
C LEU A 182 4.33 7.34 9.62
N VAL A 183 3.70 8.45 9.23
CA VAL A 183 4.33 9.79 9.22
C VAL A 183 4.02 10.53 10.52
N ASP A 184 2.73 10.80 10.79
CA ASP A 184 2.35 11.70 11.87
C ASP A 184 2.49 11.03 13.26
N ALA A 185 2.02 9.78 13.41
CA ALA A 185 2.15 8.99 14.64
C ALA A 185 3.50 8.26 14.77
N ARG A 186 4.35 8.35 13.75
CA ARG A 186 5.70 7.73 13.68
C ARG A 186 5.71 6.22 13.98
N ARG A 187 4.63 5.51 13.65
CA ARG A 187 4.59 4.04 13.65
C ARG A 187 5.31 3.49 12.42
N GLY A 188 5.42 2.16 12.36
CA GLY A 188 5.78 1.44 11.15
C GLY A 188 4.53 1.02 10.39
N GLY A 189 4.70 0.15 9.41
CA GLY A 189 3.59 -0.52 8.75
C GLY A 189 4.03 -1.84 8.12
N TYR A 190 3.10 -2.57 7.53
CA TYR A 190 3.43 -3.73 6.72
C TYR A 190 3.39 -3.39 5.23
N CYS A 191 3.69 -4.35 4.35
CA CYS A 191 4.00 -4.10 2.93
C CYS A 191 3.00 -3.19 2.18
N HIS A 192 1.69 -3.36 2.40
CA HIS A 192 0.69 -2.54 1.72
C HIS A 192 0.71 -1.07 2.18
N GLU A 193 0.96 -0.80 3.45
CA GLU A 193 1.04 0.54 4.02
C GLU A 193 2.30 1.26 3.53
N HIS A 194 3.45 0.57 3.54
CA HIS A 194 4.71 1.09 2.98
C HIS A 194 4.56 1.46 1.49
N ALA A 195 3.98 0.56 0.71
CA ALA A 195 3.78 0.79 -0.71
C ALA A 195 2.70 1.86 -0.99
N ALA A 196 1.67 2.00 -0.14
CA ALA A 196 0.71 3.12 -0.24
C ALA A 196 1.39 4.47 0.07
N LEU A 197 2.18 4.54 1.13
CA LEU A 197 2.91 5.75 1.53
C LEU A 197 3.87 6.19 0.43
N ILE A 198 4.73 5.30 -0.05
CA ILE A 198 5.73 5.68 -1.06
C ILE A 198 5.05 6.12 -2.36
N ARG A 199 3.97 5.48 -2.80
CA ARG A 199 3.21 5.95 -3.98
C ARG A 199 2.63 7.35 -3.79
N ALA A 200 2.09 7.66 -2.61
CA ALA A 200 1.55 8.98 -2.32
C ALA A 200 2.67 10.04 -2.36
N VAL A 201 3.81 9.76 -1.72
CA VAL A 201 4.99 10.63 -1.72
C VAL A 201 5.53 10.85 -3.14
N LEU A 202 5.66 9.80 -3.95
CA LEU A 202 6.17 9.93 -5.31
C LEU A 202 5.19 10.64 -6.26
N ARG A 203 3.87 10.49 -6.06
CA ARG A 203 2.87 11.31 -6.78
C ARG A 203 2.95 12.78 -6.41
N ASP A 204 3.15 13.10 -5.13
CA ASP A 204 3.36 14.47 -4.65
C ASP A 204 4.67 15.07 -5.21
N MET A 205 5.65 14.22 -5.56
CA MET A 205 6.85 14.63 -6.32
C MET A 205 6.60 14.84 -7.83
N GLY A 206 5.39 14.59 -8.33
CA GLY A 206 5.03 14.69 -9.75
C GLY A 206 5.44 13.49 -10.60
N LEU A 207 5.81 12.36 -9.98
CA LEU A 207 6.21 11.16 -10.71
C LEU A 207 5.00 10.33 -11.12
N THR A 208 5.12 9.68 -12.29
CA THR A 208 4.14 8.70 -12.73
C THR A 208 4.45 7.37 -12.07
N VAL A 209 3.54 6.90 -11.22
CA VAL A 209 3.72 5.67 -10.44
C VAL A 209 2.48 4.79 -10.53
N ARG A 210 2.67 3.48 -10.41
CA ARG A 210 1.57 2.51 -10.37
C ARG A 210 1.84 1.40 -9.36
N PRO A 211 0.80 0.87 -8.71
CA PRO A 211 0.93 -0.26 -7.81
C PRO A 211 1.25 -1.55 -8.56
N VAL A 212 1.88 -2.49 -7.86
CA VAL A 212 2.15 -3.85 -8.32
C VAL A 212 1.76 -4.81 -7.21
N LEU A 213 0.95 -5.83 -7.52
CA LEU A 213 0.83 -7.00 -6.67
C LEU A 213 1.80 -8.10 -7.09
N ALA A 214 2.44 -8.73 -6.11
CA ALA A 214 3.50 -9.70 -6.30
C ALA A 214 3.27 -11.00 -5.50
N ARG A 215 3.86 -12.08 -6.01
CA ARG A 215 3.89 -13.41 -5.39
C ARG A 215 5.28 -13.65 -4.81
N VAL A 216 5.36 -13.97 -3.52
CA VAL A 216 6.64 -14.10 -2.80
C VAL A 216 7.29 -15.46 -3.02
N TYR A 217 8.53 -15.48 -3.52
CA TYR A 217 9.35 -16.67 -3.77
C TYR A 217 10.67 -16.66 -2.98
N ALA A 218 10.74 -15.88 -1.89
CA ALA A 218 11.89 -15.76 -0.99
C ALA A 218 12.17 -17.01 -0.13
N ARG A 219 11.71 -18.18 -0.57
CA ARG A 219 11.94 -19.48 0.07
C ARG A 219 12.26 -20.52 -0.99
N ASP A 220 13.22 -21.37 -0.67
CA ASP A 220 13.59 -22.46 -1.56
C ASP A 220 12.52 -23.57 -1.59
N GLY A 221 12.49 -24.30 -2.70
CA GLY A 221 11.67 -25.51 -2.84
C GLY A 221 10.16 -25.25 -2.93
N LEU A 222 9.71 -24.03 -3.22
CA LEU A 222 8.30 -23.75 -3.47
C LEU A 222 7.83 -24.43 -4.76
N THR A 223 6.92 -25.39 -4.62
CA THR A 223 6.32 -26.14 -5.74
C THR A 223 4.89 -25.69 -6.06
N GLU A 224 4.36 -24.72 -5.31
CA GLU A 224 2.97 -24.28 -5.41
C GLU A 224 2.89 -22.81 -5.77
N VAL A 225 1.79 -22.46 -6.45
CA VAL A 225 1.47 -21.09 -6.83
C VAL A 225 1.15 -20.27 -5.59
N GLN A 226 1.90 -19.19 -5.36
CA GLN A 226 1.74 -18.32 -4.18
C GLN A 226 0.63 -17.30 -4.38
N ALA A 227 0.07 -16.76 -3.30
CA ALA A 227 -0.92 -15.69 -3.41
C ALA A 227 -0.27 -14.35 -3.78
N PHE A 228 -1.05 -13.43 -4.34
CA PHE A 228 -0.68 -12.02 -4.43
C PHE A 228 -0.78 -11.41 -3.02
N GLY A 229 0.30 -11.54 -2.24
CA GLY A 229 0.36 -11.13 -0.84
C GLY A 229 1.43 -10.08 -0.55
N HIS A 230 2.05 -9.53 -1.59
CA HIS A 230 3.00 -8.42 -1.49
C HIS A 230 2.62 -7.30 -2.45
N GLN A 231 2.92 -6.07 -2.07
CA GLN A 231 2.68 -4.88 -2.88
C GLN A 231 3.98 -4.09 -3.05
N ALA A 232 4.31 -3.75 -4.30
CA ALA A 232 5.42 -2.88 -4.66
C ALA A 232 4.94 -1.72 -5.55
N THR A 233 5.86 -0.87 -6.00
CA THR A 233 5.57 0.28 -6.87
C THR A 233 6.49 0.30 -8.08
N ILE A 234 5.95 0.54 -9.27
CA ILE A 234 6.74 0.88 -10.45
C ILE A 234 6.65 2.38 -10.71
N VAL A 235 7.80 2.98 -10.99
CA VAL A 235 7.94 4.38 -11.38
C VAL A 235 8.34 4.44 -12.85
N THR A 236 7.58 5.20 -13.64
CA THR A 236 7.92 5.50 -15.03
C THR A 236 8.83 6.73 -15.05
N LEU A 237 10.03 6.58 -15.59
CA LEU A 237 10.99 7.66 -15.74
C LEU A 237 10.68 8.47 -17.00
N PRO A 238 10.93 9.80 -16.98
CA PRO A 238 10.83 10.59 -18.18
C PRO A 238 11.83 10.08 -19.22
N SER A 239 11.43 10.07 -20.49
CA SER A 239 12.40 9.87 -21.57
C SER A 239 13.39 11.01 -21.53
N ASP A 240 14.69 10.72 -21.43
CA ASP A 240 15.73 11.74 -21.53
C ASP A 240 15.66 12.34 -22.94
N ALA A 241 14.92 13.45 -23.10
CA ALA A 241 14.80 14.18 -24.37
C ALA A 241 16.16 14.73 -24.85
N THR A 242 17.19 14.66 -24.00
CA THR A 242 18.57 15.05 -24.26
C THR A 242 19.47 13.89 -24.72
N ALA A 243 18.99 12.64 -24.76
CA ALA A 243 19.70 11.58 -25.45
C ALA A 243 19.79 11.99 -26.92
N ALA A 244 21.01 12.37 -27.35
CA ALA A 244 21.24 12.95 -28.66
C ALA A 244 20.51 12.11 -29.72
N PRO A 245 19.75 12.73 -30.65
CA PRO A 245 19.16 12.00 -31.75
C PRO A 245 20.28 11.20 -32.40
N THR A 246 20.05 9.89 -32.57
CA THR A 246 20.93 9.02 -33.34
C THR A 246 21.30 9.77 -34.61
N THR A 247 22.60 9.91 -34.89
CA THR A 247 23.19 10.80 -35.91
C THR A 247 22.82 10.42 -37.36
N ASP A 248 21.80 9.60 -37.56
CA ASP A 248 21.25 9.22 -38.84
C ASP A 248 19.80 9.74 -38.96
N PRO A 249 19.54 10.84 -39.67
CA PRO A 249 18.20 11.39 -39.89
C PRO A 249 17.31 10.50 -40.78
N ALA A 250 17.82 9.40 -41.35
CA ALA A 250 17.06 8.50 -42.22
C ALA A 250 16.41 7.33 -41.47
N THR A 251 16.75 7.09 -40.20
CA THR A 251 16.18 6.00 -39.40
C THR A 251 15.27 6.58 -38.31
N PRO A 252 13.93 6.47 -38.42
CA PRO A 252 13.06 6.80 -37.29
C PRO A 252 13.45 5.91 -36.11
N ALA A 253 13.85 6.52 -34.99
CA ALA A 253 14.08 5.76 -33.77
C ALA A 253 12.77 5.02 -33.43
N ALA A 254 12.82 3.69 -33.36
CA ALA A 254 11.69 2.90 -32.91
C ALA A 254 11.22 3.44 -31.55
N PRO A 255 9.90 3.50 -31.28
CA PRO A 255 9.41 3.89 -29.96
C PRO A 255 10.08 3.01 -28.91
N ARG A 256 10.87 3.61 -28.01
CA ARG A 256 11.40 2.90 -26.85
C ARG A 256 10.34 2.96 -25.77
N ASP A 257 10.04 1.82 -25.15
CA ASP A 257 9.27 1.81 -23.92
C ASP A 257 9.93 2.76 -22.91
N PRO A 258 9.13 3.50 -22.11
CA PRO A 258 9.71 4.36 -21.10
C PRO A 258 10.52 3.51 -20.11
N ALA A 259 11.64 4.06 -19.66
CA ALA A 259 12.45 3.40 -18.64
C ALA A 259 11.64 3.32 -17.34
N GLU A 260 11.62 2.15 -16.72
CA GLU A 260 10.86 1.88 -15.50
C GLU A 260 11.78 1.31 -14.42
N VAL A 261 11.53 1.71 -13.18
CA VAL A 261 12.22 1.20 -11.99
C VAL A 261 11.22 0.70 -10.96
N LEU A 262 11.59 -0.38 -10.27
CA LEU A 262 10.91 -0.90 -9.10
C LEU A 262 11.34 -0.13 -7.85
N VAL A 263 10.35 0.26 -7.06
CA VAL A 263 10.51 0.91 -5.75
C VAL A 263 9.70 0.10 -4.74
N ASP A 264 10.39 -0.41 -3.72
CA ASP A 264 9.79 -1.23 -2.68
C ASP A 264 10.50 -1.03 -1.34
N PRO A 265 9.94 -0.20 -0.46
CA PRO A 265 10.42 -0.06 0.92
C PRO A 265 9.66 -0.97 1.90
N GLY A 266 8.83 -1.90 1.41
CA GLY A 266 7.83 -2.61 2.22
C GLY A 266 8.03 -4.11 2.34
N PHE A 267 9.13 -4.69 1.83
CA PHE A 267 9.33 -6.15 1.88
C PHE A 267 9.79 -6.65 3.27
N GLY A 268 10.22 -5.72 4.15
CA GLY A 268 10.77 -6.06 5.47
C GLY A 268 12.30 -6.09 5.43
N GLY A 269 12.92 -7.05 6.10
CA GLY A 269 14.38 -7.15 6.23
C GLY A 269 15.14 -7.34 4.91
N GLY A 270 14.46 -7.75 3.84
CA GLY A 270 15.00 -7.92 2.48
C GLY A 270 14.61 -6.81 1.50
N THR A 271 14.14 -5.66 1.97
CA THR A 271 13.67 -4.59 1.07
C THR A 271 14.83 -3.98 0.25
N PRO A 272 14.64 -3.70 -1.05
CA PRO A 272 15.59 -2.90 -1.81
C PRO A 272 15.70 -1.48 -1.26
N THR A 273 16.91 -1.07 -0.85
CA THR A 273 17.19 0.32 -0.42
C THR A 273 17.60 1.23 -1.58
N VAL A 274 17.49 0.72 -2.81
CA VAL A 274 17.78 1.42 -4.07
C VAL A 274 16.68 1.14 -5.08
N ALA A 275 16.48 2.06 -6.03
CA ALA A 275 15.58 1.81 -7.15
C ALA A 275 16.20 0.78 -8.10
N VAL A 276 15.42 -0.23 -8.49
CA VAL A 276 15.89 -1.36 -9.30
C VAL A 276 15.31 -1.28 -10.71
N PRO A 277 16.13 -1.06 -11.76
CA PRO A 277 15.67 -1.08 -13.14
C PRO A 277 15.02 -2.42 -13.52
N LEU A 278 13.99 -2.37 -14.37
CA LEU A 278 13.31 -3.56 -14.87
C LEU A 278 14.03 -4.23 -16.07
N ASP A 279 15.24 -3.78 -16.42
CA ASP A 279 15.97 -4.16 -17.63
C ASP A 279 17.10 -5.20 -17.38
N GLY A 280 17.21 -5.73 -16.16
CA GLY A 280 18.28 -6.66 -15.78
C GLY A 280 19.50 -6.02 -15.16
N THR A 281 19.60 -4.69 -15.14
CA THR A 281 20.71 -3.98 -14.51
C THR A 281 20.81 -4.33 -13.02
N VAL A 282 21.99 -4.79 -12.62
CA VAL A 282 22.30 -5.05 -11.20
C VAL A 282 22.54 -3.74 -10.47
N ARG A 283 21.95 -3.60 -9.30
CA ARG A 283 22.07 -2.43 -8.43
C ARG A 283 22.62 -2.84 -7.08
N ASP A 284 23.81 -2.34 -6.76
CA ASP A 284 24.40 -2.54 -5.45
C ASP A 284 23.62 -1.78 -4.38
N SER A 285 23.56 -2.36 -3.18
CA SER A 285 22.95 -1.77 -2.00
C SER A 285 23.75 -2.17 -0.75
N PRO A 286 23.55 -1.49 0.40
CA PRO A 286 24.18 -1.90 1.66
C PRO A 286 23.77 -3.29 2.16
N GLN A 287 22.76 -3.93 1.55
CA GLN A 287 22.33 -5.29 1.87
C GLN A 287 22.85 -6.33 0.86
N GLY A 288 23.60 -5.89 -0.15
CA GLY A 288 23.98 -6.69 -1.31
C GLY A 288 23.16 -6.36 -2.57
N PRO A 289 23.59 -6.83 -3.74
CA PRO A 289 22.99 -6.41 -5.00
C PRO A 289 21.59 -6.96 -5.24
N PHE A 290 20.77 -6.16 -5.92
CA PHE A 290 19.45 -6.52 -6.43
C PHE A 290 19.43 -6.48 -7.96
N ARG A 291 18.54 -7.27 -8.57
CA ARG A 291 18.25 -7.20 -10.01
C ARG A 291 16.84 -7.69 -10.30
N VAL A 292 16.29 -7.31 -11.44
CA VAL A 292 15.04 -7.88 -11.97
C VAL A 292 15.36 -8.73 -13.19
N VAL A 293 14.87 -9.96 -13.22
CA VAL A 293 15.08 -10.91 -14.33
C VAL A 293 13.73 -11.43 -14.85
N PRO A 294 13.67 -12.04 -16.05
CA PRO A 294 12.47 -12.71 -16.50
C PRO A 294 12.03 -13.81 -15.51
N ALA A 295 10.76 -13.83 -15.13
CA ALA A 295 10.24 -14.83 -14.18
C ALA A 295 10.39 -16.27 -14.70
N ALA A 296 10.27 -16.46 -16.02
CA ALA A 296 10.41 -17.76 -16.67
C ALA A 296 11.83 -18.36 -16.56
N ASP A 297 12.85 -17.53 -16.31
CA ASP A 297 14.23 -17.98 -16.12
C ASP A 297 14.53 -18.31 -14.65
N ALA A 298 13.65 -17.88 -13.73
CA ALA A 298 13.91 -17.90 -12.29
C ALA A 298 13.10 -18.94 -11.52
N ILE A 299 11.93 -19.34 -12.03
CA ILE A 299 11.03 -20.32 -11.39
C ILE A 299 10.49 -21.30 -12.43
N ASP A 300 9.96 -22.43 -11.95
CA ASP A 300 9.30 -23.42 -12.80
C ASP A 300 8.24 -22.72 -13.69
N PRO A 301 8.24 -22.95 -15.02
CA PRO A 301 7.26 -22.37 -15.95
C PRO A 301 5.79 -22.57 -15.53
N ALA A 302 5.47 -23.67 -14.83
CA ALA A 302 4.14 -23.94 -14.29
C ALA A 302 3.71 -22.95 -13.18
N LEU A 303 4.68 -22.33 -12.50
CA LEU A 303 4.47 -21.37 -11.42
C LEU A 303 4.38 -19.91 -11.92
N VAL A 304 4.87 -19.61 -13.12
CA VAL A 304 4.91 -18.25 -13.70
C VAL A 304 3.52 -17.63 -13.79
N ARG A 305 2.50 -18.37 -14.29
CA ARG A 305 1.07 -18.00 -14.22
C ARG A 305 0.73 -16.53 -14.53
N GLY A 306 1.31 -15.96 -15.59
CA GLY A 306 1.04 -14.58 -16.05
C GLY A 306 1.92 -13.50 -15.42
N LEU A 307 2.91 -13.90 -14.61
CA LEU A 307 4.02 -13.05 -14.18
C LEU A 307 5.09 -13.02 -15.29
N ASP A 308 5.83 -11.94 -15.40
CA ASP A 308 6.88 -11.77 -16.41
C ASP A 308 8.24 -11.40 -15.78
N LEU A 309 8.25 -10.83 -14.57
CA LEU A 309 9.45 -10.36 -13.89
C LEU A 309 9.61 -10.97 -12.50
N MET A 310 10.85 -11.17 -12.09
CA MET A 310 11.27 -11.66 -10.76
C MET A 310 12.30 -10.69 -10.19
N LEU A 311 12.03 -10.14 -9.01
CA LEU A 311 13.07 -9.50 -8.20
C LEU A 311 13.97 -10.56 -7.58
N GLN A 312 15.28 -10.38 -7.70
CA GLN A 312 16.28 -11.20 -7.03
C GLN A 312 17.21 -10.35 -6.17
N HIS A 313 17.72 -10.95 -5.10
CA HIS A 313 18.69 -10.37 -4.17
C HIS A 313 19.83 -11.35 -3.93
N ARG A 314 21.05 -10.84 -3.83
CA ARG A 314 22.20 -11.63 -3.36
C ARG A 314 22.76 -10.99 -2.11
N ALA A 315 22.51 -11.62 -0.97
CA ALA A 315 23.11 -11.22 0.30
C ALA A 315 24.65 -11.35 0.24
N PHE A 316 25.37 -10.53 1.01
CA PHE A 316 26.81 -10.66 1.12
C PHE A 316 27.21 -12.05 1.66
N GLY A 317 28.24 -12.64 1.07
CA GLY A 317 28.68 -14.01 1.32
C GLY A 317 27.92 -15.09 0.54
N ALA A 318 26.80 -14.76 -0.11
CA ALA A 318 26.07 -15.71 -0.95
C ALA A 318 26.66 -15.77 -2.37
N ALA A 319 26.84 -16.99 -2.89
CA ALA A 319 27.37 -17.19 -4.24
C ALA A 319 26.40 -16.74 -5.34
N GLU A 320 25.10 -17.01 -5.14
CA GLU A 320 24.06 -16.85 -6.15
C GLU A 320 22.98 -15.87 -5.72
N PHE A 321 22.27 -15.33 -6.71
CA PHE A 321 21.06 -14.55 -6.49
C PHE A 321 19.91 -15.45 -6.08
N ALA A 322 19.25 -15.12 -4.97
CA ALA A 322 18.02 -15.75 -4.53
C ALA A 322 16.80 -15.01 -5.08
N ASN A 323 15.72 -15.76 -5.34
CA ASN A 323 14.43 -15.19 -5.72
C ASN A 323 13.80 -14.46 -4.55
N VAL A 324 13.13 -13.33 -4.81
CA VAL A 324 12.41 -12.55 -3.78
C VAL A 324 10.91 -12.62 -4.04
N TYR A 325 10.45 -12.02 -5.14
CA TYR A 325 9.06 -12.10 -5.57
C TYR A 325 8.91 -11.88 -7.07
N ALA A 326 7.88 -12.49 -7.65
CA ALA A 326 7.52 -12.35 -9.05
C ALA A 326 6.27 -11.48 -9.21
N PHE A 327 6.24 -10.70 -10.29
CA PHE A 327 5.18 -9.74 -10.60
C PHE A 327 4.95 -9.64 -12.11
N SER A 328 3.85 -8.99 -12.50
CA SER A 328 3.59 -8.61 -13.89
C SER A 328 3.98 -7.16 -14.12
N ARG A 329 4.73 -6.88 -15.18
CA ARG A 329 5.05 -5.54 -15.63
C ARG A 329 3.81 -4.82 -16.12
N THR A 330 2.92 -5.49 -16.87
CA THR A 330 1.81 -4.81 -17.58
C THR A 330 0.45 -4.95 -16.92
N ALA A 331 0.31 -5.77 -15.87
CA ALA A 331 -0.96 -5.89 -15.16
C ALA A 331 -1.37 -4.53 -14.55
N VAL A 332 -2.64 -4.21 -14.70
CA VAL A 332 -3.28 -3.04 -14.07
C VAL A 332 -3.97 -3.53 -12.80
N TRP A 333 -3.67 -2.88 -11.68
CA TRP A 333 -4.25 -3.17 -10.38
C TRP A 333 -5.08 -1.99 -9.93
N GLU A 334 -6.37 -2.24 -9.68
CA GLU A 334 -7.30 -1.25 -9.17
C GLU A 334 -7.31 -1.24 -7.64
N PRO A 335 -7.78 -0.16 -6.98
CA PRO A 335 -7.84 -0.10 -5.52
C PRO A 335 -8.52 -1.31 -4.87
N VAL A 336 -9.55 -1.88 -5.51
CA VAL A 336 -10.25 -3.08 -5.02
C VAL A 336 -9.35 -4.34 -5.02
N ASP A 337 -8.43 -4.46 -5.97
CA ASP A 337 -7.49 -5.58 -6.01
C ASP A 337 -6.47 -5.46 -4.87
N LEU A 338 -6.03 -4.23 -4.59
CA LEU A 338 -5.12 -3.95 -3.48
C LEU A 338 -5.79 -4.22 -2.13
N ASP A 339 -7.05 -3.85 -1.98
CA ASP A 339 -7.85 -4.13 -0.78
C ASP A 339 -8.08 -5.64 -0.58
N MET A 340 -8.40 -6.37 -1.66
CA MET A 340 -8.49 -7.83 -1.62
C MET A 340 -7.19 -8.50 -1.18
N SER A 341 -6.06 -8.04 -1.71
CA SER A 341 -4.73 -8.54 -1.35
C SER A 341 -4.36 -8.16 0.09
N HIS A 342 -4.70 -6.94 0.53
CA HIS A 342 -4.56 -6.50 1.92
C HIS A 342 -5.34 -7.43 2.85
N TRP A 343 -6.65 -7.59 2.65
CA TRP A 343 -7.50 -8.44 3.49
C TRP A 343 -6.99 -9.88 3.55
N LEU A 344 -6.59 -10.44 2.41
CA LEU A 344 -6.01 -11.78 2.35
C LEU A 344 -4.80 -11.89 3.27
N THR A 345 -3.94 -10.86 3.26
CA THR A 345 -2.66 -10.88 3.95
C THR A 345 -2.80 -10.54 5.43
N SER A 346 -3.68 -9.60 5.79
CA SER A 346 -3.82 -9.02 7.13
C SER A 346 -4.91 -9.66 8.01
N ALA A 347 -5.90 -10.33 7.42
CA ALA A 347 -7.09 -10.76 8.16
C ALA A 347 -7.48 -12.22 7.93
N ARG A 348 -7.09 -12.85 6.80
CA ARG A 348 -7.43 -14.25 6.55
C ARG A 348 -6.70 -15.17 7.55
N PRO A 349 -7.42 -16.00 8.34
CA PRO A 349 -6.77 -16.90 9.28
C PRO A 349 -5.78 -17.87 8.61
N GLY A 350 -4.63 -18.06 9.26
CA GLY A 350 -3.60 -19.01 8.83
C GLY A 350 -2.71 -18.52 7.69
N THR A 351 -2.74 -17.22 7.38
CA THR A 351 -1.69 -16.57 6.58
C THR A 351 -0.50 -16.18 7.45
N PHE A 352 0.60 -15.78 6.81
CA PHE A 352 1.85 -15.52 7.51
C PHE A 352 1.72 -14.41 8.57
N PHE A 353 1.18 -13.25 8.23
CA PHE A 353 1.10 -12.09 9.13
C PHE A 353 -0.09 -12.10 10.11
N THR A 354 -1.02 -13.06 9.97
CA THR A 354 -2.13 -13.22 10.95
C THR A 354 -1.76 -14.12 12.12
N GLY A 355 -0.62 -14.82 12.04
CA GLY A 355 -0.18 -15.77 13.07
C GLY A 355 1.25 -15.53 13.55
N ASN A 356 1.93 -14.51 13.05
CA ASN A 356 3.31 -14.19 13.43
C ASN A 356 3.44 -12.72 13.80
N ILE A 357 4.46 -12.42 14.60
CA ILE A 357 4.97 -11.06 14.78
C ILE A 357 6.21 -10.94 13.89
N VAL A 358 6.23 -9.95 13.03
CA VAL A 358 7.31 -9.69 12.08
C VAL A 358 7.59 -8.20 12.05
N ILE A 359 8.79 -7.84 12.45
CA ILE A 359 9.20 -6.44 12.56
C ILE A 359 10.61 -6.34 12.02
N ALA A 360 10.88 -5.39 11.13
CA ALA A 360 12.20 -5.25 10.52
C ALA A 360 12.59 -3.79 10.36
N ARG A 361 13.88 -3.51 10.48
CA ARG A 361 14.43 -2.17 10.25
C ARG A 361 15.88 -2.26 9.81
N HIS A 362 16.23 -1.51 8.78
CA HIS A 362 17.62 -1.31 8.37
C HIS A 362 18.28 -0.26 9.27
N ARG A 363 19.60 -0.35 9.38
CA ARG A 363 20.40 0.60 10.13
C ARG A 363 21.27 1.42 9.16
N PRO A 364 21.55 2.69 9.49
CA PRO A 364 22.41 3.55 8.68
C PRO A 364 23.83 2.99 8.45
N ASP A 365 24.29 2.07 9.30
CA ASP A 365 25.58 1.39 9.16
C ASP A 365 25.56 0.25 8.12
N GLY A 366 24.40 -0.05 7.51
CA GLY A 366 24.20 -1.16 6.58
C GLY A 366 23.74 -2.47 7.25
N GLY A 367 23.68 -2.51 8.58
CA GLY A 367 23.11 -3.63 9.33
C GLY A 367 21.58 -3.64 9.30
N ARG A 368 20.99 -4.64 9.97
CA ARG A 368 19.54 -4.72 10.18
C ARG A 368 19.19 -5.40 11.50
N VAL A 369 17.99 -5.12 11.98
CA VAL A 369 17.37 -5.83 13.10
C VAL A 369 16.00 -6.34 12.67
N THR A 370 15.74 -7.59 12.97
CA THR A 370 14.46 -8.25 12.70
C THR A 370 13.94 -8.89 13.98
N VAL A 371 12.65 -8.79 14.23
CA VAL A 371 11.94 -9.63 15.21
C VAL A 371 11.07 -10.59 14.44
N PHE A 372 11.23 -11.88 14.72
CA PHE A 372 10.27 -12.90 14.33
C PHE A 372 9.77 -13.58 15.59
N GLN A 373 8.46 -13.48 15.85
CA GLN A 373 7.81 -13.97 17.07
C GLN A 373 8.48 -13.40 18.33
N ASP A 374 9.25 -14.22 19.03
CA ASP A 374 9.96 -13.89 20.27
C ASP A 374 11.48 -13.79 20.08
N THR A 375 11.97 -13.82 18.85
CA THR A 375 13.40 -13.84 18.54
C THR A 375 13.81 -12.56 17.84
N VAL A 376 14.75 -11.84 18.46
CA VAL A 376 15.44 -10.68 17.91
C VAL A 376 16.69 -11.17 17.18
N HIS A 377 16.79 -10.88 15.89
CA HIS A 377 17.94 -11.18 15.05
C HIS A 377 18.60 -9.87 14.62
N ARG A 378 19.91 -9.78 14.84
CA ARG A 378 20.74 -8.63 14.51
C ARG A 378 21.79 -9.08 13.53
N VAL A 379 21.89 -8.36 12.43
CA VAL A 379 22.88 -8.61 11.38
C VAL A 379 23.72 -7.35 11.23
N ALA A 380 25.02 -7.47 11.46
CA ALA A 380 25.99 -6.42 11.17
C ALA A 380 26.10 -6.20 9.64
N PRO A 381 26.59 -5.05 9.17
CA PRO A 381 26.83 -4.85 7.75
C PRO A 381 27.79 -5.91 7.18
N GLY A 382 27.48 -6.40 5.99
CA GLY A 382 28.42 -7.19 5.21
C GLY A 382 29.47 -6.31 4.52
N VAL A 383 30.53 -6.92 4.02
CA VAL A 383 31.58 -6.23 3.26
C VAL A 383 31.47 -6.61 1.79
N PRO A 384 31.33 -5.65 0.86
CA PRO A 384 31.35 -5.95 -0.57
C PRO A 384 32.65 -6.61 -0.99
N GLY A 385 32.56 -7.56 -1.93
CA GLY A 385 33.75 -8.15 -2.53
C GLY A 385 34.36 -7.22 -3.58
N PRO A 386 35.67 -7.34 -3.87
CA PRO A 386 36.27 -6.62 -4.99
C PRO A 386 35.56 -7.01 -6.30
N ASP A 387 35.38 -6.03 -7.19
CA ASP A 387 34.90 -6.20 -8.56
C ASP A 387 33.57 -6.99 -8.68
N GLY A 388 32.67 -6.85 -7.70
CA GLY A 388 31.34 -7.47 -7.73
C GLY A 388 31.30 -8.93 -7.27
N SER A 389 32.40 -9.45 -6.71
CA SER A 389 32.43 -10.75 -6.04
C SER A 389 31.52 -10.76 -4.79
N PRO A 390 31.05 -11.95 -4.33
CA PRO A 390 30.05 -12.10 -3.25
C PRO A 390 30.27 -11.36 -1.92
N GLY A 391 31.47 -10.86 -1.64
CA GLY A 391 31.79 -10.20 -0.38
C GLY A 391 31.74 -11.15 0.82
N THR A 392 31.76 -10.58 2.02
CA THR A 392 31.67 -11.33 3.28
C THR A 392 30.39 -10.97 4.03
N ALA A 393 29.67 -11.98 4.51
CA ALA A 393 28.50 -11.78 5.36
C ALA A 393 28.88 -11.05 6.65
N GLY A 394 27.95 -10.24 7.16
CA GLY A 394 28.10 -9.61 8.47
C GLY A 394 27.86 -10.61 9.61
N GLU A 395 28.37 -10.28 10.80
CA GLU A 395 28.12 -11.07 12.00
C GLU A 395 26.63 -11.10 12.35
N GLU A 396 26.14 -12.27 12.74
CA GLU A 396 24.75 -12.49 13.16
C GLU A 396 24.65 -12.79 14.66
N ARG A 397 23.72 -12.12 15.35
CA ARG A 397 23.37 -12.42 16.75
C ARG A 397 21.87 -12.62 16.89
N ARG A 398 21.47 -13.66 17.63
CA ARG A 398 20.06 -13.95 17.96
C ARG A 398 19.85 -13.98 19.46
N GLU A 399 18.74 -13.40 19.89
CA GLU A 399 18.34 -13.34 21.28
C GLU A 399 16.83 -13.53 21.39
N ARG A 400 16.40 -14.30 22.38
CA ARG A 400 14.98 -14.53 22.64
C ARG A 400 14.50 -13.57 23.73
N VAL A 401 13.37 -12.91 23.48
CA VAL A 401 12.61 -12.18 24.51
C VAL A 401 11.62 -13.12 25.18
N GLY A 402 11.45 -12.99 26.50
CA GLY A 402 10.62 -13.84 27.34
C GLY A 402 9.21 -13.31 27.58
N SER A 403 8.95 -12.05 27.25
CA SER A 403 7.68 -11.38 27.59
C SER A 403 7.30 -10.28 26.58
N PRO A 404 5.99 -9.92 26.49
CA PRO A 404 5.57 -8.77 25.68
C PRO A 404 6.15 -7.44 26.18
N GLU A 405 6.50 -7.32 27.46
CA GLU A 405 7.16 -6.14 28.02
C GLU A 405 8.60 -6.00 27.54
N GLU A 406 9.35 -7.11 27.50
CA GLU A 406 10.69 -7.15 26.91
C GLU A 406 10.64 -6.85 25.41
N LEU A 407 9.67 -7.43 24.69
CA LEU A 407 9.44 -7.10 23.28
C LEU A 407 9.18 -5.60 23.11
N ALA A 408 8.28 -5.00 23.89
CA ALA A 408 7.99 -3.57 23.83
C ALA A 408 9.24 -2.71 24.13
N GLY A 409 10.14 -3.16 25.00
CA GLY A 409 11.45 -2.55 25.21
C GLY A 409 12.30 -2.55 23.94
N VAL A 410 12.44 -3.71 23.31
CA VAL A 410 13.15 -3.86 22.02
C VAL A 410 12.54 -2.97 20.95
N LEU A 411 11.21 -2.91 20.82
CA LEU A 411 10.54 -2.06 19.83
C LEU A 411 10.87 -0.57 20.02
N ARG A 412 10.91 -0.11 21.26
CA ARG A 412 11.25 1.28 21.57
C ARG A 412 12.70 1.60 21.26
N GLU A 413 13.61 0.73 21.70
CA GLU A 413 15.06 0.98 21.66
C GLU A 413 15.65 0.78 20.25
N GLU A 414 15.24 -0.28 19.55
CA GLU A 414 15.82 -0.68 18.27
C GLU A 414 15.04 -0.15 17.07
N PHE A 415 13.71 -0.09 17.20
CA PHE A 415 12.83 0.29 16.09
C PHE A 415 12.31 1.72 16.22
N GLY A 416 12.54 2.38 17.36
CA GLY A 416 11.98 3.71 17.63
C GLY A 416 10.46 3.72 17.71
N LEU A 417 9.84 2.56 17.96
CA LEU A 417 8.41 2.37 17.95
C LEU A 417 7.81 2.59 19.34
N GLY A 418 7.15 3.73 19.51
CA GLY A 418 6.36 4.06 20.70
C GLY A 418 4.97 3.42 20.68
N VAL A 419 4.88 2.09 20.67
CA VAL A 419 3.61 1.36 20.57
C VAL A 419 2.93 1.22 21.93
N ASP A 420 1.59 1.24 21.94
CA ASP A 420 0.79 0.90 23.12
C ASP A 420 1.11 -0.53 23.61
N ALA A 421 1.38 -0.67 24.91
CA ALA A 421 1.69 -1.95 25.52
C ALA A 421 0.55 -2.98 25.40
N ALA A 422 -0.71 -2.52 25.34
CA ALA A 422 -1.86 -3.38 25.11
C ALA A 422 -1.85 -4.00 23.72
N LEU A 423 -1.42 -3.25 22.69
CA LEU A 423 -1.30 -3.77 21.32
C LEU A 423 -0.20 -4.83 21.23
N VAL A 424 0.97 -4.56 21.82
CA VAL A 424 2.09 -5.53 21.85
C VAL A 424 1.68 -6.80 22.58
N ARG A 425 0.97 -6.68 23.72
CA ARG A 425 0.44 -7.84 24.44
C ARG A 425 -0.58 -8.62 23.62
N ALA A 426 -1.52 -7.94 22.96
CA ALA A 426 -2.51 -8.59 22.11
C ALA A 426 -1.86 -9.36 20.95
N ALA A 427 -0.87 -8.76 20.28
CA ALA A 427 -0.10 -9.42 19.23
C ALA A 427 0.65 -10.65 19.77
N TRP A 428 1.32 -10.52 20.92
CA TRP A 428 2.05 -11.60 21.58
C TRP A 428 1.15 -12.80 21.91
N GLU A 429 -0.02 -12.53 22.50
CA GLU A 429 -0.98 -13.56 22.89
C GLU A 429 -1.60 -14.25 21.67
N HIS A 430 -1.92 -13.49 20.61
CA HIS A 430 -2.54 -14.01 19.40
C HIS A 430 -1.57 -14.83 18.54
N SER A 431 -0.34 -14.34 18.34
CA SER A 431 0.67 -15.04 17.53
C SER A 431 1.19 -16.31 18.20
N GLY A 432 1.00 -16.44 19.51
CA GLY A 432 1.55 -17.53 20.31
C GLY A 432 3.05 -17.37 20.59
N ALA A 433 3.59 -16.15 20.49
CA ALA A 433 4.97 -15.85 20.87
C ALA A 433 5.25 -16.32 22.31
N GLY A 434 6.46 -16.84 22.55
CA GLY A 434 6.81 -17.43 23.84
C GLY A 434 6.41 -18.91 24.01
N ARG A 435 5.49 -19.45 23.20
CA ARG A 435 5.11 -20.88 23.26
C ARG A 435 6.11 -21.75 22.49
N PRO A 436 6.45 -22.96 22.97
CA PRO A 436 7.26 -23.90 22.20
C PRO A 436 6.56 -24.20 20.87
N LEU A 437 7.29 -24.09 19.76
CA LEU A 437 6.80 -24.55 18.46
C LEU A 437 6.34 -26.01 18.60
N PRO A 438 5.15 -26.39 18.11
CA PRO A 438 4.70 -27.76 18.18
C PRO A 438 5.72 -28.67 17.50
N ARG A 439 6.16 -29.72 18.19
CA ARG A 439 7.04 -30.76 17.59
C ARG A 439 6.36 -31.27 16.32
N PRO A 440 7.04 -31.29 15.16
CA PRO A 440 6.45 -31.79 13.93
C PRO A 440 6.03 -33.25 14.14
N ARG A 441 4.72 -33.51 14.09
CA ARG A 441 4.19 -34.87 14.01
C ARG A 441 4.39 -35.35 12.59
N TYR A 442 5.58 -35.88 12.28
CA TYR A 442 5.76 -36.68 11.09
C TYR A 442 4.98 -37.99 11.27
N PRO A 443 4.04 -38.36 10.39
CA PRO A 443 3.68 -39.76 10.26
C PRO A 443 4.93 -40.51 9.79
N ALA A 444 5.30 -41.57 10.51
CA ALA A 444 6.39 -42.46 10.12
C ALA A 444 6.21 -42.86 8.66
N ALA A 445 7.29 -42.83 7.88
CA ALA A 445 7.30 -43.23 6.48
C ALA A 445 6.69 -44.63 6.35
N THR A 446 5.43 -44.70 5.91
CA THR A 446 4.82 -45.97 5.54
C THR A 446 5.45 -46.41 4.24
N ALA A 447 6.08 -47.58 4.28
CA ALA A 447 6.71 -48.25 3.16
C ALA A 447 5.86 -48.21 1.88
N ALA A 448 6.56 -48.15 0.74
CA ALA A 448 5.97 -48.11 -0.59
C ALA A 448 4.87 -49.18 -0.79
N PRO A 449 3.74 -48.84 -1.43
CA PRO A 449 2.70 -49.83 -1.70
C PRO A 449 3.19 -50.84 -2.75
N PRO A 450 2.83 -52.14 -2.64
CA PRO A 450 3.17 -53.11 -3.66
C PRO A 450 2.35 -52.86 -4.93
N ARG A 451 2.97 -53.12 -6.09
CA ARG A 451 2.31 -53.04 -7.41
C ARG A 451 1.07 -53.94 -7.45
N ALA A 452 -0.10 -53.35 -7.56
CA ALA A 452 -1.34 -54.08 -7.77
C ALA A 452 -1.53 -54.39 -9.26
N ALA A 453 -1.66 -55.68 -9.56
CA ALA A 453 -2.02 -56.22 -10.86
C ALA A 453 -3.46 -55.85 -11.25
N GLN A 454 -3.66 -55.63 -12.55
CA GLN A 454 -4.96 -55.46 -13.20
C GLN A 454 -5.91 -56.61 -12.86
N ARG A 455 -7.16 -56.31 -12.48
CA ARG A 455 -8.32 -57.19 -12.67
C ARG A 455 -9.64 -56.40 -12.55
N GLY A 456 -10.47 -56.54 -13.59
CA GLY A 456 -11.89 -56.88 -13.48
C GLY A 456 -12.86 -55.79 -13.02
N SER A 457 -13.55 -55.20 -13.98
CA SER A 457 -14.76 -54.41 -13.85
C SER A 457 -15.99 -55.22 -13.40
N THR A 458 -16.77 -54.68 -12.44
CA THR A 458 -18.22 -54.93 -12.29
C THR A 458 -18.90 -53.73 -11.61
N PRO A 459 -20.10 -53.29 -12.05
CA PRO A 459 -20.76 -52.11 -11.49
C PRO A 459 -21.76 -52.49 -10.38
N GLY A 460 -21.58 -51.92 -9.19
CA GLY A 460 -22.54 -52.00 -8.09
C GLY A 460 -23.17 -50.65 -7.79
N ARG A 461 -24.50 -50.54 -7.99
CA ARG A 461 -25.33 -49.42 -7.54
C ARG A 461 -25.31 -49.31 -6.01
N GLY A 462 -25.12 -48.10 -5.49
CA GLY A 462 -25.34 -47.79 -4.08
C GLY A 462 -25.27 -46.29 -3.83
N GLY A 463 -26.42 -45.67 -3.59
CA GLY A 463 -26.57 -44.22 -3.44
C GLY A 463 -25.80 -43.63 -2.26
N ARG A 464 -25.29 -42.41 -2.44
CA ARG A 464 -24.88 -41.54 -1.34
C ARG A 464 -25.66 -40.23 -1.43
N ARG A 465 -26.36 -39.94 -0.33
CA ARG A 465 -26.88 -38.62 0.01
C ARG A 465 -25.76 -37.59 -0.11
N THR A 466 -26.00 -36.52 -0.85
CA THR A 466 -25.18 -35.31 -0.85
C THR A 466 -25.56 -34.48 0.37
N ASP A 467 -24.63 -34.35 1.31
CA ASP A 467 -24.67 -33.33 2.37
C ASP A 467 -24.21 -31.98 1.74
N PRO A 468 -25.01 -30.89 1.81
CA PRO A 468 -24.63 -29.61 1.21
C PRO A 468 -23.61 -28.81 2.03
N ALA A 469 -23.06 -29.35 3.12
CA ALA A 469 -22.04 -28.68 3.94
C ALA A 469 -20.59 -29.05 3.58
N ALA A 470 -20.28 -29.26 2.29
CA ALA A 470 -18.89 -29.36 1.83
C ALA A 470 -18.24 -27.97 1.95
N ARG A 471 -17.80 -27.62 3.16
CA ARG A 471 -16.81 -26.57 3.40
C ARG A 471 -15.65 -26.85 2.44
N TYR A 472 -15.36 -25.91 1.54
CA TYR A 472 -14.11 -25.93 0.81
C TYR A 472 -12.99 -26.19 1.82
N PRO A 473 -12.23 -27.29 1.69
CA PRO A 473 -11.07 -27.47 2.55
C PRO A 473 -10.19 -26.24 2.31
N ALA A 474 -9.93 -25.48 3.37
CA ALA A 474 -8.96 -24.39 3.29
C ALA A 474 -7.67 -24.99 2.67
N PRO A 475 -7.08 -24.35 1.64
CA PRO A 475 -5.81 -24.80 1.12
C PRO A 475 -4.84 -24.92 2.30
N ARG A 476 -4.29 -26.13 2.46
CA ARG A 476 -3.31 -26.43 3.50
C ARG A 476 -2.01 -25.78 3.07
N TYR A 477 -1.78 -24.55 3.53
CA TYR A 477 -0.42 -24.04 3.59
C TYR A 477 0.33 -24.88 4.62
N PRO A 478 1.50 -25.45 4.29
CA PRO A 478 2.25 -26.23 5.25
C PRO A 478 2.65 -25.34 6.41
N SER A 479 1.99 -25.53 7.54
CA SER A 479 2.52 -25.25 8.87
C SER A 479 3.64 -26.26 9.12
N SER A 480 4.79 -26.07 8.48
CA SER A 480 6.00 -26.83 8.77
C SER A 480 6.96 -25.91 9.50
N ALA A 481 7.46 -26.38 10.65
CA ALA A 481 8.49 -25.73 11.45
C ALA A 481 9.61 -25.20 10.55
N LEU A 482 9.70 -23.88 10.44
CA LEU A 482 10.67 -23.20 9.60
C LEU A 482 11.98 -23.10 10.35
N ASN A 483 13.08 -23.29 9.64
CA ASN A 483 14.37 -22.89 10.16
C ASN A 483 14.35 -21.35 10.19
N THR A 484 14.33 -20.78 11.39
CA THR A 484 14.27 -19.34 11.64
C THR A 484 15.24 -18.52 10.78
N SER A 485 16.38 -19.08 10.35
CA SER A 485 17.37 -18.40 9.50
C SER A 485 16.89 -17.99 8.11
N GLU A 486 16.04 -18.78 7.45
CA GLU A 486 15.64 -18.51 6.05
C GLU A 486 14.52 -17.48 5.95
N LEU A 487 13.67 -17.39 6.97
CA LEU A 487 12.61 -16.39 7.05
C LEU A 487 13.09 -15.03 7.56
N LEU A 488 13.94 -15.04 8.59
CA LEU A 488 14.57 -13.83 9.16
C LEU A 488 15.54 -13.15 8.18
N GLY A 489 16.02 -13.90 7.17
CA GLY A 489 16.91 -13.38 6.14
C GLY A 489 16.23 -12.46 5.13
N CYS A 490 14.92 -12.65 4.90
CA CYS A 490 14.18 -12.02 3.79
C CYS A 490 12.96 -11.19 4.24
N VAL A 491 12.30 -11.53 5.35
CA VAL A 491 11.12 -10.80 5.87
C VAL A 491 11.47 -10.04 7.14
#